data_AF-A0A959FPT6-F1
#
_entry.id   AF-A0A959FPT6-F1
#
_cell.length_a   1.000
_cell.length_b   1.000
_cell.length_c   1.000
_cell.angle_alpha   90.00
_cell.angle_beta   90.00
_cell.angle_gamma   90.00
#
_symmetry.space_group_name_H-M   'P 1'
#
loop_
_entity.id
_entity.type
_entity.pdbx_description
1 polymer ?
#
loop_
_entity_poly.entity_id
_entity_poly.type
_entity_poly.pdbx_seq_one_letter_code
_entity_poly.pdbx_strand_id
1 'polypeptide(L)'
;MTNAPLDKPMDEAEAMSPSLRGKIDYFANNILYGIWMLCLLGSMVVPETGIAVFALLLAIPLGLYQLLSGLVGWLEFGNQRKGIYLLLSLGFFLAWGGWQYLSQSGRFLPDVDEPFRLVAVAAVPMLLATYYTYLNYQAYHR
;
A
#
# COMPACT_ATOMS: atom_id res chain seq x y z
N MET A 1 -40.38 38.49 -22.25
CA MET A 1 -39.73 37.18 -22.49
C MET A 1 -38.29 37.31 -22.02
N THR A 2 -38.02 36.95 -20.77
CA THR A 2 -36.70 37.02 -20.15
C THR A 2 -36.03 35.65 -20.31
N ASN A 3 -34.91 35.63 -21.03
CA ASN A 3 -34.07 34.45 -21.18
C ASN A 3 -33.58 34.01 -19.78
N ALA A 4 -33.92 32.79 -19.38
CA ALA A 4 -33.29 32.15 -18.23
C ALA A 4 -31.81 31.92 -18.57
N PRO A 5 -30.85 32.27 -17.69
CA PRO A 5 -29.45 31.96 -17.95
C PRO A 5 -29.26 30.44 -17.86
N LEU A 6 -28.91 29.88 -19.01
CA LEU A 6 -28.52 28.50 -19.23
C LEU A 6 -27.02 28.39 -18.95
N ASP A 7 -26.62 28.56 -17.69
CA ASP A 7 -25.22 28.38 -17.27
C ASP A 7 -25.20 27.98 -15.79
N LYS A 8 -25.43 26.69 -15.54
CA LYS A 8 -24.76 26.06 -14.40
C LYS A 8 -23.50 25.43 -14.98
N PRO A 9 -22.30 25.94 -14.66
CA PRO A 9 -21.09 25.28 -15.09
C PRO A 9 -21.10 23.86 -14.52
N MET A 10 -20.74 22.91 -15.38
CA MET A 10 -20.48 21.50 -15.07
C MET A 10 -19.33 21.30 -14.05
N ASP A 11 -18.83 22.37 -13.43
CA ASP A 11 -17.62 22.40 -12.60
C ASP A 11 -17.85 21.83 -11.18
N GLU A 12 -19.09 21.61 -10.76
CA GLU A 12 -19.40 21.03 -9.43
C GLU A 12 -19.34 19.50 -9.40
N ALA A 13 -19.15 18.83 -10.54
CA ALA A 13 -19.03 17.37 -10.63
C ALA A 13 -17.58 16.85 -10.49
N GLU A 14 -16.55 17.70 -10.63
CA GLU A 14 -15.17 17.21 -10.87
C GLU A 14 -14.19 17.31 -9.69
N ALA A 15 -14.50 18.04 -8.62
CA ALA A 15 -13.65 18.05 -7.43
C ALA A 15 -14.19 17.08 -6.38
N MET A 16 -13.81 15.80 -6.48
CA MET A 16 -14.02 14.86 -5.38
C MET A 16 -13.41 15.45 -4.11
N SER A 17 -14.25 15.85 -3.14
CA SER A 17 -13.74 16.55 -1.96
C SER A 17 -12.68 15.70 -1.25
N PRO A 18 -11.61 16.30 -0.68
CA PRO A 18 -10.55 15.55 -0.02
C PRO A 18 -11.07 14.57 1.05
N SER A 19 -12.21 14.90 1.67
CA SER A 19 -12.92 14.04 2.63
C SER A 19 -13.54 12.78 2.01
N LEU A 20 -14.08 12.87 0.79
CA LEU A 20 -14.67 11.74 0.08
C LEU A 20 -13.57 10.80 -0.46
N ARG A 21 -12.46 11.37 -0.91
CA ARG A 21 -11.29 10.60 -1.34
C ARG A 21 -10.64 9.86 -0.17
N GLY A 22 -10.48 10.50 0.99
CA GLY A 22 -9.99 9.85 2.21
C GLY A 22 -10.85 8.66 2.65
N LYS A 23 -12.18 8.75 2.48
CA LYS A 23 -13.14 7.66 2.74
C LYS A 23 -12.92 6.48 1.82
N ILE A 24 -12.86 6.74 0.52
CA ILE A 24 -12.61 5.72 -0.50
C ILE A 24 -11.26 5.06 -0.26
N ASP A 25 -10.23 5.86 0.04
CA ASP A 25 -8.88 5.37 0.30
C ASP A 25 -8.83 4.43 1.51
N TYR A 26 -9.49 4.83 2.60
CA TYR A 26 -9.58 4.02 3.81
C TYR A 26 -10.33 2.70 3.56
N PHE A 27 -11.47 2.76 2.86
CA PHE A 27 -12.29 1.57 2.60
C PHE A 27 -11.60 0.58 1.65
N ALA A 28 -11.07 1.07 0.52
CA ALA A 28 -10.33 0.26 -0.45
C ALA A 28 -9.10 -0.40 0.20
N ASN A 29 -8.34 0.36 1.00
CA ASN A 29 -7.18 -0.18 1.69
C ASN A 29 -7.56 -1.25 2.73
N ASN A 30 -8.63 -1.08 3.49
CA ASN A 30 -9.09 -2.09 4.44
C ASN A 30 -9.55 -3.38 3.77
N ILE A 31 -10.26 -3.28 2.64
CA ILE A 31 -10.67 -4.47 1.87
C ILE A 31 -9.43 -5.21 1.39
N LEU A 32 -8.50 -4.51 0.72
CA LEU A 32 -7.30 -5.13 0.17
C LEU A 32 -6.42 -5.72 1.28
N TYR A 33 -6.25 -5.01 2.39
CA TYR A 33 -5.50 -5.48 3.55
C TYR A 33 -6.17 -6.69 4.21
N GLY A 34 -7.50 -6.67 4.37
CA GLY A 34 -8.26 -7.79 4.92
C GLY A 34 -8.19 -9.04 4.05
N ILE A 35 -8.34 -8.90 2.74
CA ILE A 35 -8.16 -9.99 1.77
C ILE A 35 -6.75 -10.58 1.90
N TRP A 36 -5.73 -9.72 1.94
CA TRP A 36 -4.35 -10.17 2.06
C TRP A 36 -4.08 -10.92 3.37
N MET A 37 -4.60 -10.42 4.50
CA MET A 37 -4.52 -11.09 5.80
C MET A 37 -5.20 -12.46 5.81
N LEU A 38 -6.39 -12.58 5.20
CA LEU A 38 -7.09 -13.86 5.06
C LEU A 38 -6.28 -14.86 4.22
N CYS A 39 -5.61 -14.39 3.17
CA CYS A 39 -4.75 -15.24 2.35
C CYS A 39 -3.48 -15.68 3.09
N LEU A 40 -2.88 -14.81 3.92
CA LEU A 40 -1.77 -15.17 4.80
C LEU A 40 -2.18 -16.19 5.87
N LEU A 41 -3.36 -16.06 6.46
CA LEU A 41 -3.87 -17.06 7.40
C LEU A 41 -4.18 -18.39 6.70
N GLY A 42 -4.75 -18.35 5.49
CA GLY A 42 -5.00 -19.53 4.67
C GLY A 42 -3.71 -20.27 4.29
N SER A 43 -2.60 -19.54 4.04
CA SER A 43 -1.31 -20.15 3.71
C SER A 43 -0.66 -20.87 4.89
N MET A 44 -1.01 -20.53 6.13
CA MET A 44 -0.55 -21.25 7.33
C MET A 44 -1.24 -22.62 7.49
N VAL A 45 -2.44 -22.79 6.94
CA VAL A 45 -3.25 -24.01 7.10
C VAL A 45 -2.99 -25.02 5.98
N VAL A 46 -2.64 -24.55 4.79
CA VAL A 46 -2.41 -25.40 3.61
C VAL A 46 -0.97 -25.22 3.14
N PRO A 47 -0.09 -26.21 3.35
CA PRO A 47 1.36 -26.08 3.17
C PRO A 47 1.82 -26.11 1.70
N GLU A 48 0.93 -25.91 0.74
CA GLU A 48 1.28 -25.92 -0.68
C GLU A 48 1.80 -24.56 -1.15
N THR A 49 2.91 -24.60 -1.89
CA THR A 49 3.58 -23.47 -2.56
C THR A 49 2.62 -22.56 -3.35
N GLY A 50 1.48 -23.10 -3.82
CA GLY A 50 0.47 -22.35 -4.55
C GLY A 50 -0.16 -21.19 -3.77
N ILE A 51 -0.34 -21.32 -2.45
CA ILE A 51 -1.01 -20.28 -1.65
C ILE A 51 -0.03 -19.17 -1.25
N ALA A 52 1.25 -19.49 -1.05
CA ALA A 52 2.30 -18.48 -0.88
C ALA A 52 2.43 -17.61 -2.14
N VAL A 53 2.40 -18.22 -3.33
CA VAL A 53 2.36 -17.51 -4.62
C VAL A 53 1.10 -16.64 -4.73
N PHE A 54 -0.05 -17.16 -4.31
CA PHE A 54 -1.31 -16.42 -4.32
C PHE A 54 -1.31 -15.21 -3.35
N ALA A 55 -0.76 -15.36 -2.14
CA ALA A 55 -0.60 -14.28 -1.17
C ALA A 55 0.37 -13.19 -1.67
N LEU A 56 1.45 -13.58 -2.36
CA LEU A 56 2.36 -12.66 -3.06
C LEU A 56 1.66 -11.93 -4.21
N LEU A 57 0.87 -12.63 -5.01
CA LEU A 57 0.09 -12.03 -6.09
C LEU A 57 -0.95 -11.02 -5.58
N LEU A 58 -1.47 -11.19 -4.37
CA LEU A 58 -2.37 -10.23 -3.72
C LEU A 58 -1.65 -9.08 -3.02
N ALA A 59 -0.42 -9.28 -2.57
CA ALA A 59 0.42 -8.22 -2.02
C ALA A 59 0.75 -7.16 -3.08
N ILE A 60 0.85 -7.54 -4.36
CA ILE A 60 1.17 -6.64 -5.47
C ILE A 60 0.05 -5.58 -5.69
N PRO A 61 -1.24 -5.93 -5.87
CA PRO A 61 -2.32 -4.97 -5.95
C PRO A 61 -2.41 -4.05 -4.75
N LEU A 62 -2.28 -4.59 -3.53
CA LEU A 62 -2.30 -3.80 -2.30
C LEU A 62 -1.14 -2.79 -2.28
N GLY A 63 0.08 -3.25 -2.52
CA GLY A 63 1.27 -2.40 -2.52
C GLY A 63 1.21 -1.33 -3.61
N LEU A 64 0.83 -1.70 -4.84
CA LEU A 64 0.69 -0.76 -5.95
C LEU A 64 -0.37 0.31 -5.65
N TYR A 65 -1.52 -0.13 -5.14
CA TYR A 65 -2.58 0.78 -4.72
C TYR A 65 -2.11 1.77 -3.65
N GLN A 66 -1.42 1.29 -2.61
CA GLN A 66 -0.90 2.14 -1.52
C GLN A 66 0.15 3.13 -2.01
N LEU A 67 1.04 2.72 -2.92
CA LEU A 67 2.04 3.61 -3.51
C LEU A 67 1.38 4.69 -4.37
N LEU A 68 0.41 4.35 -5.22
CA LEU A 68 -0.30 5.32 -6.05
C LEU A 68 -1.16 6.28 -5.21
N SER A 69 -1.93 5.75 -4.27
CA SER A 69 -2.74 6.56 -3.35
C SER A 69 -1.85 7.44 -2.46
N GLY A 70 -0.67 6.94 -2.07
CA GLY A 70 0.34 7.67 -1.31
C GLY A 70 0.93 8.82 -2.10
N LEU A 71 1.30 8.56 -3.36
CA LEU A 71 1.85 9.53 -4.30
C LEU A 71 0.88 10.67 -4.56
N VAL A 72 -0.38 10.34 -4.90
CA VAL A 72 -1.40 11.36 -5.12
C VAL A 72 -1.68 12.14 -3.83
N GLY A 73 -1.76 11.44 -2.69
CA GLY A 73 -1.91 12.08 -1.39
C GLY A 73 -0.81 13.09 -1.05
N TRP A 74 0.42 12.81 -1.48
CA TRP A 74 1.56 13.70 -1.26
C TRP A 74 1.59 14.87 -2.24
N LEU A 75 1.47 14.60 -3.54
CA LEU A 75 1.62 15.60 -4.60
C LEU A 75 0.43 16.56 -4.69
N GLU A 76 -0.79 16.04 -4.60
CA GLU A 76 -2.01 16.84 -4.83
C GLU A 76 -2.49 17.53 -3.54
N PHE A 77 -2.33 16.88 -2.39
CA PHE A 77 -2.86 17.36 -1.11
C PHE A 77 -1.79 17.77 -0.09
N GLY A 78 -0.50 17.71 -0.47
CA GLY A 78 0.60 18.10 0.41
C GLY A 78 0.75 17.23 1.67
N ASN A 79 0.21 16.01 1.68
CA ASN A 79 0.25 15.15 2.86
C ASN A 79 1.66 14.57 3.08
N GLN A 80 2.45 15.25 3.90
CA GLN A 80 3.83 14.88 4.21
C GLN A 80 3.95 13.47 4.81
N ARG A 81 2.92 12.98 5.54
CA ARG A 81 2.94 11.63 6.12
C ARG A 81 2.87 10.55 5.05
N LYS A 82 2.08 10.77 3.99
CA LYS A 82 2.05 9.91 2.81
C LYS A 82 3.37 10.00 2.02
N GLY A 83 4.01 11.18 1.95
CA GLY A 83 5.35 11.32 1.40
C GLY A 83 6.42 10.50 2.14
N ILE A 84 6.44 10.56 3.49
CA ILE A 84 7.34 9.75 4.32
C ILE A 84 7.08 8.25 4.10
N TYR A 85 5.81 7.83 4.01
CA TYR A 85 5.45 6.44 3.70
C TYR A 85 6.08 5.97 2.37
N LEU A 86 6.02 6.78 1.32
CA LEU A 86 6.62 6.44 0.01
C LEU A 86 8.14 6.30 0.11
N LEU A 87 8.80 7.21 0.82
CA LEU A 87 10.25 7.15 1.03
C LEU A 87 10.66 5.90 1.82
N LEU A 88 9.92 5.54 2.86
CA LEU A 88 10.15 4.30 3.61
C LEU A 88 9.94 3.06 2.73
N SER A 89 8.90 3.06 1.91
CA SER A 89 8.61 1.96 0.99
C SER A 89 9.72 1.81 -0.06
N LEU A 90 10.19 2.91 -0.64
CA LEU A 90 11.31 2.91 -1.58
C LEU A 90 12.62 2.46 -0.90
N GLY A 91 12.90 2.97 0.30
CA GLY A 91 14.06 2.57 1.08
C GLY A 91 14.07 1.08 1.38
N PHE A 92 12.91 0.50 1.70
CA PHE A 92 12.76 -0.95 1.86
C PHE A 92 13.07 -1.70 0.56
N PHE A 93 12.53 -1.29 -0.59
CA PHE A 93 12.84 -1.95 -1.87
C PHE A 93 14.32 -1.88 -2.24
N LEU A 94 14.97 -0.74 -2.01
CA LEU A 94 16.41 -0.58 -2.24
C LEU A 94 17.24 -1.43 -1.28
N ALA A 95 16.89 -1.43 0.01
CA ALA A 95 17.55 -2.28 1.01
C ALA A 95 17.39 -3.76 0.68
N TRP A 96 16.19 -4.17 0.24
CA TRP A 96 15.91 -5.53 -0.20
C TRP A 96 16.74 -5.91 -1.43
N GLY A 97 16.78 -5.06 -2.45
CA GLY A 97 17.61 -5.28 -3.64
C GLY A 97 19.10 -5.37 -3.31
N GLY A 98 19.59 -4.50 -2.41
CA GLY A 98 20.96 -4.56 -1.89
C GLY A 98 21.25 -5.85 -1.12
N TRP A 99 20.30 -6.31 -0.29
CA TRP A 99 20.41 -7.58 0.41
C TRP A 99 20.48 -8.75 -0.57
N GLN A 100 19.61 -8.79 -1.58
CA GLN A 100 19.62 -9.83 -2.61
C GLN A 100 20.96 -9.89 -3.36
N TYR A 101 21.49 -8.73 -3.76
CA TYR A 101 22.79 -8.62 -4.40
C TYR A 101 23.92 -9.18 -3.52
N LEU A 102 23.97 -8.79 -2.25
CA LEU A 102 24.98 -9.27 -1.31
C LEU A 102 24.83 -10.77 -1.02
N SER A 103 23.60 -11.27 -0.93
CA SER A 103 23.32 -12.70 -0.70
C SER A 103 23.84 -13.55 -1.87
N GLN A 104 23.62 -13.09 -3.11
CA GLN A 104 24.13 -13.77 -4.31
C GLN A 104 25.67 -13.72 -4.42
N SER A 105 26.32 -12.73 -3.80
CA SER A 105 27.78 -12.60 -3.81
C SER A 105 28.49 -13.57 -2.84
N GLY A 106 27.76 -14.44 -2.14
CA GLY A 106 28.32 -15.42 -1.20
C GLY A 106 28.88 -14.83 0.09
N ARG A 107 28.58 -13.55 0.36
CA ARG A 107 29.05 -12.81 1.56
C ARG A 107 28.19 -13.06 2.81
N PHE A 108 27.17 -13.91 2.68
CA PHE A 108 26.10 -14.12 3.64
C PHE A 108 25.96 -15.62 3.92
N LEU A 109 25.61 -15.99 5.16
CA LEU A 109 25.49 -17.39 5.60
C LEU A 109 24.06 -17.88 5.30
N PRO A 110 23.87 -18.77 4.31
CA PRO A 110 22.53 -19.11 3.80
C PRO A 110 21.55 -19.57 4.88
N ASP A 111 22.02 -20.41 5.80
CA ASP A 111 21.20 -21.05 6.84
C ASP A 111 20.68 -20.06 7.89
N VAL A 112 21.35 -18.91 8.04
CA VAL A 112 20.95 -17.83 8.96
C VAL A 112 20.14 -16.77 8.21
N ASP A 113 20.48 -16.47 6.96
CA ASP A 113 19.84 -15.38 6.21
C ASP A 113 18.44 -15.71 5.70
N GLU A 114 18.17 -16.98 5.40
CA GLU A 114 16.89 -17.40 4.80
C GLU A 114 15.67 -17.16 5.73
N PRO A 115 15.69 -17.54 7.03
CA PRO A 115 14.60 -17.21 7.95
C PRO A 115 14.41 -15.71 8.13
N PHE A 116 15.50 -14.94 8.27
CA PHE A 116 15.43 -13.49 8.44
C PHE A 116 14.86 -12.80 7.20
N ARG A 117 15.22 -13.26 6.00
CA ARG A 117 14.65 -12.78 4.74
C ARG A 117 13.15 -13.04 4.65
N LEU A 118 12.69 -14.23 5.03
CA LEU A 118 11.27 -14.57 5.04
C LEU A 118 10.49 -13.67 6.00
N VAL A 119 11.00 -13.48 7.22
CA VAL A 119 10.40 -12.58 8.22
C VAL A 119 10.37 -11.14 7.71
N ALA A 120 11.46 -10.64 7.11
CA ALA A 120 11.51 -9.27 6.59
C ALA A 120 10.52 -9.05 5.44
N VAL A 121 10.40 -10.02 4.51
CA VAL A 121 9.47 -9.95 3.35
C VAL A 121 8.02 -10.03 3.78
N ALA A 122 7.70 -10.73 4.87
CA ALA A 122 6.34 -10.77 5.37
C ALA A 122 6.04 -9.57 6.28
N ALA A 123 6.85 -9.35 7.31
CA ALA A 123 6.57 -8.41 8.39
C ALA A 123 6.69 -6.95 7.96
N VAL A 124 7.68 -6.58 7.14
CA VAL A 124 7.86 -5.17 6.76
C VAL A 124 6.70 -4.67 5.88
N PRO A 125 6.27 -5.39 4.83
CA PRO A 125 5.05 -5.01 4.10
C PRO A 125 3.80 -4.99 4.97
N MET A 126 3.66 -5.91 5.95
CA MET A 126 2.54 -5.85 6.91
C MET A 126 2.53 -4.55 7.71
N LEU A 127 3.70 -4.16 8.25
CA LEU A 127 3.84 -2.94 9.05
C LEU A 127 3.60 -1.68 8.21
N LEU A 128 4.13 -1.64 6.99
CA LEU A 128 3.91 -0.54 6.06
C LEU A 128 2.43 -0.43 5.67
N ALA A 129 1.78 -1.54 5.35
CA ALA A 129 0.36 -1.55 5.02
C ALA A 129 -0.51 -1.12 6.21
N THR A 130 -0.19 -1.57 7.42
CA THR A 130 -0.86 -1.15 8.66
C THR A 130 -0.71 0.35 8.91
N TYR A 131 0.52 0.87 8.75
CA TYR A 131 0.79 2.29 8.88
C TYR A 131 0.02 3.10 7.83
N TYR A 132 -0.06 2.62 6.58
CA TYR A 132 -0.85 3.27 5.54
C TYR A 132 -2.35 3.29 5.87
N THR A 133 -2.90 2.19 6.39
CA THR A 133 -4.28 2.14 6.90
C THR A 133 -4.50 3.21 7.97
N TYR A 134 -3.56 3.34 8.91
CA TYR A 134 -3.63 4.36 9.96
C TYR A 134 -3.60 5.79 9.40
N LEU A 135 -2.79 6.06 8.38
CA LEU A 135 -2.78 7.37 7.71
C LEU A 135 -4.13 7.69 7.06
N ASN A 136 -4.76 6.70 6.41
CA ASN A 136 -6.08 6.89 5.82
C ASN A 136 -7.18 7.04 6.88
N TYR A 137 -7.08 6.31 8.00
CA TYR A 137 -8.00 6.46 9.14
C TYR A 137 -7.95 7.88 9.73
N GLN A 138 -6.76 8.42 9.93
CA GLN A 138 -6.60 9.79 10.42
C GLN A 138 -7.13 10.84 9.43
N ALA A 139 -6.99 10.60 8.13
CA ALA A 139 -7.56 11.47 7.11
C ALA A 139 -9.10 11.39 7.07
N TYR A 140 -9.68 10.23 7.37
CA TYR A 140 -11.13 10.03 7.45
C TYR A 140 -11.79 10.74 8.63
N HIS A 141 -11.10 10.81 9.78
CA HIS A 141 -11.61 11.39 11.03
C HIS A 141 -11.21 12.86 11.27
N ARG A 142 -10.63 13.53 10.30
CA ARG A 142 -10.37 14.98 10.30
C ARG A 142 -11.45 15.70 9.49
#